data_AF-A0A2W7CAJ4-F1
#
_entry.id   AF-A0A2W7CAJ4-F1
#
_cell.length_a   1.000
_cell.length_b   1.000
_cell.length_c   1.000
_cell.angle_alpha   90.00
_cell.angle_beta   90.00
_cell.angle_gamma   90.00
#
_symmetry.space_group_name_H-M   'P 1'
#
loop_
_entity.id
_entity.type
_entity.pdbx_description
1 polymer ?
#
loop_
_entity_poly.entity_id
_entity_poly.type
_entity_poly.pdbx_seq_one_letter_code
_entity_poly.pdbx_strand_id
1 'polypeptide(L)'
;MIQAIQPFTAAAGDDRLLEIGAIKSYHGIASGIRSPNMGQVDKRSITLSPELAQAVDDVVAAGEYASASEVIRDALRQWKDRRELHGYTVEELRKLVQEGIDSGPALDGPPLMERLRAKYLKLAETKSFQE
;
A
#
# COMPACT_ATOMS: atom_id res chain seq x y z
N MET A 1 31.49 33.59 -26.01
CA MET A 1 30.20 33.24 -26.65
C MET A 1 29.46 32.33 -25.67
N ILE A 2 28.63 32.93 -24.81
CA ILE A 2 27.92 32.25 -23.71
C ILE A 2 26.48 32.07 -24.18
N GLN A 3 26.00 30.83 -24.31
CA GLN A 3 24.58 30.59 -24.59
C GLN A 3 23.77 30.75 -23.30
N ALA A 4 22.72 31.56 -23.41
CA ALA A 4 21.75 31.86 -22.37
C ALA A 4 20.87 30.64 -22.07
N ILE A 5 20.79 30.28 -20.79
CA ILE A 5 19.80 29.36 -20.23
C ILE A 5 18.50 30.16 -20.09
N GLN A 6 17.44 29.70 -20.74
CA GLN A 6 16.10 30.31 -20.62
C GLN A 6 15.46 29.95 -19.27
N PRO A 7 14.80 30.88 -18.57
CA PRO A 7 14.09 30.61 -17.32
C PRO A 7 12.73 29.94 -17.58
N PHE A 8 12.42 28.89 -16.81
CA PHE A 8 11.09 28.30 -16.75
C PHE A 8 10.15 29.25 -16.01
N THR A 9 9.19 29.84 -16.74
CA THR A 9 8.17 30.73 -16.21
C THR A 9 7.10 29.92 -15.48
N ALA A 10 7.06 30.02 -14.15
CA ALA A 10 5.94 29.56 -13.34
C ALA A 10 4.78 30.56 -13.46
N ALA A 11 3.75 30.21 -14.21
CA ALA A 11 2.51 30.97 -14.25
C ALA A 11 1.66 30.64 -13.02
N ALA A 12 1.21 31.71 -12.38
CA ALA A 12 0.38 31.77 -11.19
C ALA A 12 -0.94 31.01 -11.30
N GLY A 13 -1.41 30.47 -10.17
CA GLY A 13 -2.71 29.80 -10.07
C GLY A 13 -3.06 29.37 -8.66
N ASP A 14 -3.29 30.38 -7.80
CA ASP A 14 -4.19 30.43 -6.64
C ASP A 14 -4.05 29.38 -5.51
N ASP A 15 -3.65 29.90 -4.37
CA ASP A 15 -3.50 29.27 -3.07
C ASP A 15 -4.85 29.33 -2.34
N ARG A 16 -5.58 28.22 -2.27
CA ARG A 16 -6.58 27.98 -1.21
C ARG A 16 -6.60 26.53 -0.78
N LEU A 17 -6.05 26.34 0.42
CA LEU A 17 -6.25 25.21 1.32
C LEU A 17 -7.74 24.87 1.50
N LEU A 18 -7.95 23.68 2.07
CA LEU A 18 -9.19 23.10 2.65
C LEU A 18 -10.01 22.22 1.69
N GLU A 19 -9.69 20.92 1.63
CA GLU A 19 -10.52 19.89 2.29
C GLU A 19 -9.99 18.47 1.98
N ILE A 20 -9.47 17.86 3.02
CA ILE A 20 -9.56 16.42 3.30
C ILE A 20 -10.98 15.92 2.99
N GLY A 21 -11.20 15.35 1.81
CA GLY A 21 -12.51 14.79 1.46
C GLY A 21 -12.83 14.77 -0.03
N ALA A 22 -12.09 14.01 -0.84
CA ALA A 22 -12.55 13.69 -2.19
C ALA A 22 -12.04 12.31 -2.60
N ILE A 23 -12.74 11.27 -2.13
CA ILE A 23 -12.72 9.94 -2.73
C ILE A 23 -13.09 10.12 -4.21
N LYS A 24 -12.18 9.68 -5.08
CA LYS A 24 -12.37 9.72 -6.53
C LYS A 24 -13.71 9.06 -6.88
N SER A 25 -14.57 9.87 -7.48
CA SER A 25 -15.85 9.51 -8.07
C SER A 25 -15.70 8.28 -8.98
N TYR A 26 -16.17 7.13 -8.51
CA TYR A 26 -16.56 6.03 -9.40
C TYR A 26 -17.95 6.37 -9.93
N HIS A 27 -17.99 6.77 -11.19
CA HIS A 27 -19.21 6.95 -11.94
C HIS A 27 -19.82 5.58 -12.24
N GLY A 28 -21.05 5.36 -11.77
CA GLY A 28 -22.01 4.43 -12.36
C GLY A 28 -21.93 2.96 -11.93
N ILE A 29 -22.60 2.63 -10.82
CA ILE A 29 -23.59 1.54 -10.75
C ILE A 29 -24.53 1.80 -9.57
N ALA A 30 -25.72 2.31 -9.88
CA ALA A 30 -26.81 2.41 -8.91
C ALA A 30 -27.40 1.02 -8.65
N SER A 31 -26.99 0.38 -7.54
CA SER A 31 -27.79 -0.66 -6.90
C SER A 31 -27.42 -0.76 -5.42
N GLY A 32 -28.24 -0.13 -4.57
CA GLY A 32 -28.42 -0.42 -3.15
C GLY A 32 -27.17 -0.42 -2.26
N ILE A 33 -26.77 0.75 -1.75
CA ILE A 33 -25.96 0.80 -0.53
C ILE A 33 -26.85 0.36 0.65
N ARG A 34 -26.85 -0.94 0.95
CA ARG A 34 -27.22 -1.44 2.27
C ARG A 34 -26.09 -1.11 3.22
N SER A 35 -26.37 -0.39 4.29
CA SER A 35 -25.50 -0.32 5.47
C SER A 35 -25.07 -1.75 5.83
N PRO A 36 -23.79 -2.02 6.17
CA PRO A 36 -23.40 -3.32 6.64
C PRO A 36 -24.17 -3.62 7.93
N ASN A 37 -25.15 -4.49 7.83
CA ASN A 37 -25.83 -5.04 9.00
C ASN A 37 -24.81 -5.94 9.70
N MET A 38 -24.30 -5.50 10.86
CA MET A 38 -23.20 -6.11 11.62
C MET A 38 -23.48 -7.52 12.18
N GLY A 39 -24.46 -8.24 11.62
CA GLY A 39 -24.79 -9.63 11.95
C GLY A 39 -25.25 -10.47 10.76
N GLN A 40 -25.16 -9.96 9.53
CA GLN A 40 -25.64 -10.69 8.36
C GLN A 40 -24.49 -11.48 7.70
N VAL A 41 -24.53 -12.80 7.84
CA VAL A 41 -23.56 -13.72 7.23
C VAL A 41 -24.07 -14.14 5.85
N ASP A 42 -23.32 -13.81 4.80
CA ASP A 42 -23.60 -14.28 3.44
C ASP A 42 -23.16 -15.74 3.27
N LYS A 43 -24.13 -16.64 3.01
CA LYS A 43 -23.84 -18.06 2.75
C LYS A 43 -23.41 -18.28 1.31
N ARG A 44 -22.31 -19.01 1.12
CA ARG A 44 -21.78 -19.42 -0.18
C ARG A 44 -21.48 -20.92 -0.16
N SER A 45 -21.78 -21.61 -1.26
CA SER A 45 -21.34 -22.99 -1.49
C SER A 45 -20.01 -22.96 -2.24
N ILE A 46 -19.04 -23.75 -1.78
CA ILE A 46 -17.72 -23.89 -2.38
C ILE A 46 -17.40 -25.37 -2.58
N THR A 47 -16.66 -25.68 -3.64
CA THR A 47 -16.15 -27.03 -3.88
C THR A 47 -14.69 -27.08 -3.44
N LEU A 48 -14.36 -28.05 -2.59
CA LEU A 48 -12.99 -28.32 -2.15
C LEU A 48 -12.47 -29.58 -2.86
N SER A 49 -11.15 -29.65 -3.05
CA SER A 49 -10.53 -30.94 -3.38
C SER A 49 -10.70 -31.91 -2.21
N PRO A 50 -10.66 -33.24 -2.44
CA PRO A 50 -10.80 -34.22 -1.37
C PRO A 50 -9.79 -34.03 -0.24
N GLU A 51 -8.55 -33.70 -0.58
CA GLU A 51 -7.47 -33.41 0.37
C GLU A 51 -7.81 -32.23 1.29
N LEU A 52 -8.29 -31.11 0.72
CA LEU A 52 -8.63 -29.92 1.50
C LEU A 52 -9.89 -30.14 2.34
N ALA A 53 -10.86 -30.91 1.84
CA ALA A 53 -12.03 -31.30 2.62
C ALA A 53 -11.62 -32.13 3.84
N GLN A 54 -10.74 -33.12 3.65
CA GLN A 54 -10.21 -33.94 4.74
C GLN A 54 -9.48 -33.10 5.78
N ALA A 55 -8.63 -32.16 5.34
CA ALA A 55 -7.92 -31.27 6.26
C ALA A 55 -8.88 -30.41 7.11
N VAL A 56 -9.99 -29.95 6.54
CA VAL A 56 -11.03 -29.22 7.28
C VAL A 56 -11.75 -30.15 8.27
N ASP A 57 -12.08 -31.36 7.85
CA ASP A 57 -12.77 -32.34 8.71
C ASP A 57 -11.89 -32.77 9.90
N ASP A 58 -10.58 -32.94 9.69
CA ASP A 58 -9.62 -33.36 10.72
C ASP A 58 -9.51 -32.32 11.84
N VAL A 59 -9.37 -31.03 11.51
CA VAL A 59 -9.24 -29.96 12.53
C VAL A 59 -10.54 -29.71 13.28
N VAL A 60 -11.70 -29.94 12.64
CA VAL A 60 -13.01 -29.89 13.31
C VAL A 60 -13.18 -31.10 14.23
N ALA A 61 -12.80 -32.30 13.79
CA ALA A 61 -12.85 -33.52 14.60
C ALA A 61 -11.90 -33.46 15.80
N ALA A 62 -10.75 -32.79 15.66
CA ALA A 62 -9.82 -32.50 16.74
C ALA A 62 -10.37 -31.49 17.76
N GLY A 63 -11.46 -30.78 17.43
CA GLY A 63 -12.08 -29.77 18.28
C GLY A 63 -11.37 -28.42 18.25
N GLU A 64 -10.45 -28.19 17.31
CA GLU A 64 -9.77 -26.88 17.15
C GLU A 64 -10.72 -25.81 16.64
N TYR A 65 -11.74 -26.21 15.86
CA TYR A 65 -12.78 -25.34 15.34
C TYR A 65 -14.16 -25.96 15.55
N ALA A 66 -15.17 -25.14 15.83
CA ALA A 66 -16.53 -25.62 16.05
C ALA A 66 -17.25 -26.01 14.74
N SER A 67 -16.76 -25.56 13.58
CA SER A 67 -17.34 -25.89 12.28
C SER A 67 -16.40 -25.64 11.11
N ALA A 68 -16.66 -26.31 9.98
CA ALA A 68 -15.98 -26.03 8.71
C ALA A 68 -16.08 -24.56 8.27
N SER A 69 -17.23 -23.91 8.51
CA SER A 69 -17.40 -22.48 8.20
C SER A 69 -16.47 -21.58 9.02
N GLU A 70 -16.06 -22.01 10.20
CA GLU A 70 -15.10 -21.28 11.04
C GLU A 70 -13.68 -21.44 10.51
N VAL A 71 -13.28 -22.67 10.17
CA VAL A 71 -12.00 -22.98 9.52
C VAL A 71 -11.81 -22.12 8.28
N ILE A 72 -12.82 -22.09 7.39
CA ILE A 72 -12.75 -21.33 6.14
C ILE A 72 -12.68 -19.83 6.40
N ARG A 73 -13.43 -19.30 7.38
CA ARG A 73 -13.34 -17.87 7.74
C ARG A 73 -11.95 -17.51 8.26
N ASP A 74 -11.36 -18.35 9.10
CA ASP A 74 -10.03 -18.10 9.63
C ASP A 74 -8.95 -18.17 8.54
N ALA A 75 -8.99 -19.22 7.71
CA ALA A 75 -8.09 -19.36 6.57
C ALA A 75 -8.18 -18.16 5.60
N LEU A 76 -9.39 -17.67 5.32
CA LEU A 76 -9.60 -16.48 4.48
C LEU A 76 -9.11 -15.19 5.15
N ARG A 77 -9.23 -15.07 6.47
CA ARG A 77 -8.67 -13.94 7.22
C ARG A 77 -7.15 -13.93 7.10
N GLN A 78 -6.49 -15.04 7.39
CA GLN A 78 -5.03 -15.16 7.24
C GLN A 78 -4.57 -14.91 5.79
N TRP A 79 -5.34 -15.38 4.81
CA TRP A 79 -5.07 -15.12 3.40
C TRP A 79 -5.18 -13.63 3.04
N LYS A 80 -6.20 -12.94 3.56
CA LYS A 80 -6.40 -11.50 3.38
C LYS A 80 -5.28 -10.72 4.07
N ASP A 81 -4.99 -11.05 5.32
CA ASP A 81 -3.95 -10.41 6.12
C ASP A 81 -2.60 -10.52 5.41
N ARG A 82 -2.21 -11.69 4.89
CA ARG A 82 -0.97 -11.82 4.11
C ARG A 82 -0.91 -10.90 2.88
N ARG A 83 -2.05 -10.64 2.23
CA ARG A 83 -2.11 -9.74 1.07
C ARG A 83 -2.12 -8.27 1.46
N GLU A 84 -2.73 -7.93 2.58
CA GLU A 84 -2.77 -6.57 3.12
C GLU A 84 -1.45 -6.19 3.80
N LEU A 85 -0.75 -7.13 4.42
CA LEU A 85 0.54 -6.92 5.10
C LEU A 85 1.64 -6.42 4.16
N HIS A 86 1.47 -6.62 2.84
CA HIS A 86 2.48 -6.17 1.90
C HIS A 86 2.57 -4.65 1.80
N GLY A 87 1.57 -3.86 2.23
CA GLY A 87 1.57 -2.37 2.23
C GLY A 87 1.70 -1.71 0.85
N TYR A 88 2.19 -2.50 -0.10
CA TYR A 88 2.47 -2.32 -1.50
C TYR A 88 2.12 -3.66 -2.13
N THR A 89 1.29 -3.66 -3.16
CA THR A 89 1.10 -4.81 -4.03
C THR A 89 2.43 -5.27 -4.63
N VAL A 90 2.53 -6.53 -5.05
CA VAL A 90 3.72 -7.03 -5.76
C VAL A 90 4.01 -6.18 -7.00
N GLU A 91 2.96 -5.70 -7.65
CA GLU A 91 3.02 -4.79 -8.80
C GLU A 91 3.62 -3.43 -8.44
N GLU A 92 3.22 -2.83 -7.32
CA GLU A 92 3.81 -1.58 -6.81
C GLU A 92 5.29 -1.75 -6.44
N LEU A 93 5.65 -2.87 -5.81
CA LEU A 93 7.05 -3.18 -5.51
C LEU A 93 7.89 -3.33 -6.79
N ARG A 94 7.38 -4.04 -7.80
CA ARG A 94 8.05 -4.16 -9.11
C ARG A 94 8.27 -2.79 -9.75
N LYS A 95 7.29 -1.90 -9.66
CA LYS A 95 7.40 -0.53 -10.17
C LYS A 95 8.50 0.25 -9.47
N LEU A 96 8.55 0.23 -8.13
CA LEU A 96 9.58 0.92 -7.35
C LEU A 96 11.00 0.38 -7.64
N VAL A 97 11.14 -0.93 -7.84
CA VAL A 97 12.40 -1.54 -8.26
C VAL A 97 12.81 -1.05 -9.64
N GLN A 98 11.88 -0.99 -10.60
CA GLN A 98 12.18 -0.50 -11.95
C GLN A 98 12.59 0.98 -11.93
N GLU A 99 11.90 1.82 -11.14
CA GLU A 99 12.29 3.22 -10.93
C GLU A 99 13.72 3.33 -10.37
N GLY A 100 14.12 2.44 -9.46
CA GLY A 100 15.48 2.37 -8.94
C GLY A 100 16.51 1.97 -10.02
N ILE A 101 16.20 0.98 -10.86
CA ILE A 101 17.05 0.56 -11.98
C ILE A 101 17.22 1.71 -12.99
N ASP A 102 16.13 2.41 -13.30
CA ASP A 102 16.11 3.52 -14.26
C ASP A 102 16.75 4.81 -13.68
N SER A 103 17.00 4.87 -12.37
CA SER A 103 17.59 6.02 -11.70
C SER A 103 19.09 6.23 -11.98
N GLY A 104 19.72 5.26 -12.67
CA GLY A 104 21.12 5.32 -13.07
C GLY A 104 22.03 4.39 -12.25
N PRO A 105 23.35 4.48 -12.46
CA PRO A 105 24.30 3.57 -11.83
C PRO A 105 24.37 3.77 -10.30
N ALA A 106 24.58 2.68 -9.58
CA ALA A 106 24.81 2.72 -8.14
C ALA A 106 26.08 3.53 -7.82
N LEU A 107 26.02 4.28 -6.71
CA LEU A 107 27.13 5.09 -6.21
C LEU A 107 27.85 4.35 -5.08
N ASP A 108 29.16 4.59 -4.94
CA ASP A 108 29.93 4.08 -3.81
C ASP A 108 29.39 4.61 -2.47
N GLY A 109 29.17 3.69 -1.54
CA GLY A 109 28.53 3.99 -0.25
C GLY A 109 29.28 5.02 0.61
N PRO A 110 30.58 4.83 0.93
CA PRO A 110 31.27 5.73 1.86
C PRO A 110 31.34 7.20 1.38
N PRO A 111 31.70 7.51 0.12
CA PRO A 111 31.67 8.89 -0.38
C PRO A 111 30.25 9.50 -0.42
N LEU A 112 29.25 8.70 -0.77
CA LEU A 112 27.85 9.14 -0.77
C LEU A 112 27.39 9.54 0.63
N MET A 113 27.69 8.71 1.63
CA MET A 113 27.30 8.95 3.03
C MET A 113 27.96 10.21 3.59
N GLU A 114 29.21 10.49 3.23
CA GLU A 114 29.88 11.73 3.65
C GLU A 114 29.20 12.97 3.07
N ARG A 115 28.86 12.92 1.77
CA ARG A 115 28.09 13.98 1.12
C ARG A 115 26.72 14.19 1.77
N LEU A 116 26.03 13.11 2.14
CA LEU A 116 24.72 13.18 2.82
C LEU A 116 24.85 13.80 4.21
N ARG A 117 25.82 13.39 5.03
CA ARG A 117 26.07 13.99 6.36
C ARG A 117 26.31 15.49 6.25
N ALA A 118 27.21 15.91 5.36
CA ALA A 118 27.51 17.31 5.13
C ALA A 118 26.26 18.12 4.71
N LYS A 119 25.38 17.54 3.88
CA LYS A 119 24.12 18.18 3.48
C LYS A 119 23.18 18.37 4.68
N TYR A 120 22.97 17.34 5.49
CA TYR A 120 22.01 17.40 6.60
C TYR A 120 22.52 18.21 7.79
N LEU A 121 23.83 18.28 8.04
CA LEU A 121 24.43 19.18 9.02
C LEU A 121 24.14 20.66 8.68
N LYS A 122 24.36 21.05 7.42
CA LYS A 122 24.05 22.41 6.95
C LYS A 122 22.56 22.75 7.09
N LEU A 123 21.68 21.79 6.80
CA LEU A 123 20.24 21.98 6.95
C LEU A 123 19.84 22.14 8.42
N ALA A 124 20.47 21.39 9.34
CA ALA A 124 20.23 21.52 10.77
C ALA A 124 20.70 22.89 11.31
N GLU A 125 21.89 23.33 10.91
CA GLU A 125 22.44 24.65 11.27
C GLU A 125 21.56 25.80 10.73
N THR A 126 21.10 25.69 9.49
CA THR A 126 20.21 26.68 8.87
C THR A 126 18.87 26.76 9.58
N LYS A 127 18.33 25.62 10.02
CA LYS A 127 17.06 25.58 10.76
C LYS A 127 17.19 26.17 12.17
N SER A 128 18.34 25.98 12.82
CA SER A 128 18.62 26.56 14.15
C SER A 128 18.87 28.07 14.16
N PHE A 129 19.09 28.69 12.98
CA PHE A 129 19.30 30.13 12.84
C PHE A 129 18.02 30.89 12.45
N GLN A 130 16.89 30.18 12.27
CA GLN A 130 15.59 30.71 11.87
C GLN A 130 14.51 30.55 12.97
N GLU A 131 14.88 29.98 14.13
CA GLU A 131 14.14 30.03 15.40
C GLU A 131 14.80 31.04 16.35
#